data_AF-A0A5P3MQ56-F1
#
_entry.id   AF-A0A5P3MQ56-F1
#
_cell.length_a   1.000
_cell.length_b   1.000
_cell.length_c   1.000
_cell.angle_alpha   90.00
_cell.angle_beta   90.00
_cell.angle_gamma   90.00
#
_symmetry.space_group_name_H-M   'P 1'
#
loop_
_entity.id
_entity.type
_entity.pdbx_description
1 polymer ?
#
loop_
_entity_poly.entity_id
_entity_poly.type
_entity_poly.pdbx_seq_one_letter_code
_entity_poly.pdbx_strand_id
1 'polypeptide(L)'
;MNWQNKKILVAGLGGTGISMIAFLRRAGAQVSAYDAELKAERVSQIGKMFEGLVFYTGRLKEALDNGFDILALSPGISERTPEIEAFKQRGGRVIGDIEILAGVLEGRGDKVIAITGSNGKTTVTSLVGYLCIKCGLDTVVAGNIGTPVLEAELQRGGRKADVWVLELSSFQLENTESLRPSAATVLNISEDHLDRYDDLLDYAHAKDKIFRGEGVQVLNADDVFCRAMKRSGRNVQWFSLEREAEYWFDRASGRLKNGGSDLLAAADIPLQGLHNAANVLAAVALCEAVGLPREELLAHVKTFQGLPHRVEKVGEKNGVTFIDDSKGTNVGATAAAIAGLQSPLWVILGGMGKGQDFTPLREALKGKAKGVLLIGTDAPQIRRDLEGCGVALTDCAGMDEAVQTAYAQAEAGDIVLLSPACASFDMFKGYAHRAEVFVEAFKAL
;
A
#
# COMPACT_ATOMS: atom_id res chain seq x y z
N MET A 1 24.18 4.16 12.29
CA MET A 1 24.61 5.56 12.01
C MET A 1 24.81 6.30 13.33
N ASN A 2 25.77 7.22 13.41
CA ASN A 2 25.93 8.07 14.60
C ASN A 2 25.11 9.36 14.43
N TRP A 3 24.08 9.51 15.26
CA TRP A 3 23.14 10.65 15.24
C TRP A 3 23.55 11.78 16.18
N GLN A 4 24.54 11.54 17.05
CA GLN A 4 24.92 12.47 18.10
C GLN A 4 25.32 13.83 17.52
N ASN A 5 24.66 14.89 18.01
CA ASN A 5 24.90 16.29 17.64
C ASN A 5 24.68 16.63 16.15
N LYS A 6 24.07 15.74 15.35
CA LYS A 6 23.68 16.05 13.98
C LYS A 6 22.47 16.98 13.97
N LYS A 7 22.51 18.01 13.14
CA LYS A 7 21.38 18.92 12.90
C LYS A 7 20.49 18.34 11.83
N ILE A 8 19.26 17.98 12.19
CA ILE A 8 18.33 17.30 11.29
C ILE A 8 17.05 18.10 11.18
N LEU A 9 16.64 18.40 9.95
CA LEU A 9 15.32 18.93 9.66
C LEU A 9 14.40 17.77 9.27
N VAL A 10 13.33 17.54 10.04
CA VAL A 10 12.28 16.59 9.68
C VAL A 10 11.18 17.33 8.93
N ALA A 11 10.97 16.99 7.66
CA ALA A 11 9.96 17.59 6.81
C ALA A 11 8.71 16.69 6.69
N GLY A 12 7.55 17.27 6.97
CA GLY A 12 6.23 16.64 6.90
C GLY A 12 5.83 16.03 8.24
N LEU A 13 4.80 16.59 8.87
CA LEU A 13 4.49 16.34 10.29
C LEU A 13 3.28 15.40 10.49
N GLY A 14 3.10 14.45 9.58
CA GLY A 14 2.20 13.28 9.75
C GLY A 14 2.79 12.22 10.70
N GLY A 15 2.13 11.06 10.82
CA GLY A 15 2.55 9.98 11.73
C GLY A 15 4.03 9.57 11.56
N THR A 16 4.48 9.41 10.30
CA THR A 16 5.89 9.10 9.99
C THR A 16 6.84 10.19 10.47
N GLY A 17 6.54 11.47 10.21
CA GLY A 17 7.35 12.60 10.68
C GLY A 17 7.49 12.66 12.19
N ILE A 18 6.38 12.47 12.90
CA ILE A 18 6.37 12.41 14.38
C ILE A 18 7.24 11.25 14.88
N SER A 19 7.18 10.08 14.25
CA SER A 19 8.02 8.93 14.61
C SER A 19 9.52 9.19 14.36
N MET A 20 9.88 9.89 13.27
CA MET A 20 11.26 10.30 12.99
C MET A 20 11.78 11.28 14.04
N ILE A 21 10.98 12.29 14.41
CA ILE A 21 11.37 13.26 15.46
C ILE A 21 11.64 12.53 16.78
N ALA A 22 10.73 11.65 17.20
CA ALA A 22 10.86 10.89 18.43
C ALA A 22 12.14 10.02 18.43
N PHE A 23 12.36 9.28 17.35
CA PHE A 23 13.52 8.39 17.22
C PHE A 23 14.85 9.16 17.21
N LEU A 24 14.96 10.19 16.37
CA LEU A 24 16.19 10.95 16.18
C LEU A 24 16.58 11.73 17.43
N ARG A 25 15.61 12.34 18.14
CA ARG A 25 15.88 13.00 19.43
C ARG A 25 16.37 12.00 20.48
N ARG A 26 15.74 10.82 20.57
CA ARG A 26 16.20 9.75 21.49
C ARG A 26 17.61 9.26 21.14
N ALA A 27 17.97 9.29 19.86
CA ALA A 27 19.30 8.94 19.37
C ALA A 27 20.35 10.05 19.53
N GLY A 28 20.00 11.20 20.11
CA GLY A 28 20.94 12.30 20.41
C GLY A 28 21.11 13.34 19.30
N ALA A 29 20.24 13.35 18.28
CA ALA A 29 20.26 14.39 17.24
C ALA A 29 19.61 15.70 17.71
N GLN A 30 20.05 16.81 17.11
CA GLN A 30 19.40 18.13 17.21
C GLN A 30 18.35 18.22 16.11
N VAL A 31 17.08 18.01 16.48
CA VAL A 31 15.98 17.89 15.52
C VAL A 31 15.16 19.18 15.48
N SER A 32 14.85 19.64 14.27
CA SER A 32 13.86 20.66 13.98
C SER A 32 12.75 20.09 13.09
N ALA A 33 11.57 20.70 13.11
CA ALA A 33 10.41 20.28 12.34
C ALA A 33 10.09 21.29 11.24
N TYR A 34 9.66 20.81 10.08
CA TYR A 34 9.21 21.62 8.95
C TYR A 34 7.92 21.09 8.35
N ASP A 35 7.02 22.00 8.03
CA ASP A 35 5.89 21.77 7.12
C ASP A 35 5.64 23.06 6.34
N ALA A 36 5.26 22.96 5.06
CA ALA A 36 5.06 24.16 4.23
C ALA A 36 3.95 25.04 4.81
N GLU A 37 2.86 24.42 5.25
CA GLU A 37 1.71 25.08 5.89
C GLU A 37 1.47 24.51 7.27
N LEU A 38 1.95 25.20 8.30
CA LEU A 38 1.82 24.72 9.67
C LEU A 38 0.84 25.57 10.49
N LYS A 39 -0.31 24.97 10.83
CA LYS A 39 -1.32 25.61 11.68
C LYS A 39 -0.88 25.70 13.14
N ALA A 40 -1.27 26.77 13.83
CA ALA A 40 -0.87 27.01 15.23
C ALA A 40 -1.30 25.88 16.19
N GLU A 41 -2.46 25.28 15.95
CA GLU A 41 -2.95 24.14 16.75
C GLU A 41 -2.03 22.94 16.60
N ARG A 42 -1.52 22.69 15.39
CA ARG A 42 -0.61 21.59 15.12
C ARG A 42 0.76 21.83 15.77
N VAL A 43 1.26 23.06 15.71
CA VAL A 43 2.47 23.47 16.45
C VAL A 43 2.30 23.21 17.94
N SER A 44 1.18 23.65 18.54
CA SER A 44 0.91 23.46 19.97
C SER A 44 0.83 21.98 20.35
N GLN A 45 0.15 21.16 19.55
CA GLN A 45 0.06 19.71 19.76
C GLN A 45 1.44 19.05 19.77
N ILE A 46 2.26 19.32 18.76
CA ILE A 46 3.59 18.72 18.62
C ILE A 46 4.55 19.28 19.68
N GLY A 47 4.47 20.57 19.99
CA GLY A 47 5.29 21.22 21.02
C GLY A 47 5.07 20.64 22.42
N LYS A 48 3.85 20.18 22.73
CA LYS A 48 3.56 19.44 23.97
C LYS A 48 4.22 18.05 24.01
N MET A 49 4.41 17.42 22.85
CA MET A 49 5.08 16.11 22.75
C MET A 49 6.61 16.23 22.79
N PHE A 50 7.13 17.35 22.28
CA PHE A 50 8.56 17.55 22.05
C PHE A 50 8.99 18.94 22.53
N GLU A 51 9.26 19.05 23.83
CA GLU A 51 9.72 20.31 24.42
C GLU A 51 10.96 20.87 23.70
N GLY A 52 10.96 22.17 23.44
CA GLY A 52 12.05 22.87 22.75
C GLY A 52 12.21 22.57 21.26
N LEU A 53 11.24 21.90 20.62
CA LEU A 53 11.29 21.65 19.18
C LEU A 53 11.11 22.96 18.40
N VAL A 54 12.06 23.26 17.51
CA VAL A 54 11.99 24.42 16.62
C VAL A 54 11.20 24.07 15.37
N PHE A 55 10.27 24.95 14.99
CA PHE A 55 9.42 24.77 13.81
C PHE A 55 9.79 25.78 12.72
N TYR A 56 9.85 25.29 11.49
CA TYR A 56 10.00 26.09 10.28
C TYR A 56 8.76 25.92 9.40
N THR A 57 8.33 27.00 8.74
CA THR A 57 7.19 27.02 7.81
C THR A 57 7.51 27.90 6.60
N GLY A 58 6.69 27.83 5.56
CA GLY A 58 6.92 28.55 4.31
C GLY A 58 7.84 27.79 3.36
N ARG A 59 8.73 28.49 2.66
CA ARG A 59 9.57 27.88 1.62
C ARG A 59 10.64 26.97 2.24
N LEU A 60 10.74 25.73 1.75
CA LEU A 60 11.70 24.75 2.25
C LEU A 60 13.15 25.25 2.17
N LYS A 61 13.51 25.99 1.11
CA LYS A 61 14.85 26.61 0.98
C LYS A 61 15.21 27.47 2.19
N GLU A 62 14.29 28.30 2.67
CA GLU A 62 14.54 29.22 3.78
C GLU A 62 14.75 28.46 5.09
N ALA A 63 14.04 27.36 5.30
CA ALA A 63 14.30 26.45 6.41
C ALA A 63 15.70 25.83 6.28
N LEU A 64 16.06 25.29 5.12
CA LEU A 64 17.34 24.62 4.88
C LEU A 64 18.56 25.55 5.01
N ASP A 65 18.41 26.85 4.75
CA ASP A 65 19.46 27.86 4.93
C ASP A 65 19.91 28.03 6.41
N ASN A 66 19.25 27.36 7.37
CA ASN A 66 19.63 27.31 8.80
C ASN A 66 20.76 26.30 9.13
N GLY A 67 21.38 25.68 8.12
CA GLY A 67 22.60 24.88 8.28
C GLY A 67 22.37 23.48 8.85
N PHE A 68 21.39 22.76 8.30
CA PHE A 68 21.14 21.35 8.63
C PHE A 68 22.12 20.41 7.92
N ASP A 69 22.51 19.33 8.59
CA ASP A 69 23.32 18.25 8.00
C ASP A 69 22.46 17.28 7.18
N ILE A 70 21.24 17.04 7.66
CA ILE A 70 20.34 16.01 7.15
C ILE A 70 18.92 16.57 7.02
N LEU A 71 18.27 16.25 5.90
CA LEU A 71 16.84 16.40 5.68
C LEU A 71 16.18 15.03 5.77
N ALA A 72 15.39 14.80 6.81
CA ALA A 72 14.60 13.59 6.99
C ALA A 72 13.20 13.82 6.40
N LEU A 73 12.90 13.18 5.27
CA LEU A 73 11.66 13.38 4.51
C LEU A 73 10.60 12.35 4.90
N SER A 74 9.42 12.85 5.26
CA SER A 74 8.21 12.04 5.28
C SER A 74 7.83 11.65 3.84
N PRO A 75 7.32 10.42 3.58
CA PRO A 75 7.05 9.96 2.22
C PRO A 75 6.01 10.78 1.47
N GLY A 76 5.16 11.55 2.17
CA GLY A 76 4.21 12.47 1.52
C GLY A 76 4.84 13.69 0.86
N ILE A 77 6.10 13.99 1.15
CA ILE A 77 6.84 15.10 0.53
C ILE A 77 7.68 14.55 -0.62
N SER A 78 7.55 15.17 -1.80
CA SER A 78 8.37 14.83 -2.95
C SER A 78 9.83 15.24 -2.71
N GLU A 79 10.77 14.34 -2.99
CA GLU A 79 12.19 14.68 -2.98
C GLU A 79 12.63 15.45 -4.23
N ARG A 80 11.78 15.45 -5.27
CA ARG A 80 12.07 15.98 -6.61
C ARG A 80 11.78 17.47 -6.69
N THR A 81 12.39 18.25 -5.82
CA THR A 81 12.27 19.72 -5.84
C THR A 81 13.63 20.38 -6.01
N PRO A 82 13.69 21.56 -6.67
CA PRO A 82 14.96 22.29 -6.84
C PRO A 82 15.67 22.60 -5.52
N GLU A 83 14.92 22.84 -4.44
CA GLU A 83 15.47 23.14 -3.11
C GLU A 83 16.20 21.93 -2.50
N ILE A 84 15.63 20.74 -2.64
CA ILE A 84 16.21 19.49 -2.12
C ILE A 84 17.43 19.10 -2.95
N GLU A 85 17.38 19.27 -4.25
CA GLU A 85 18.53 19.05 -5.13
C GLU A 85 19.69 20.01 -4.78
N ALA A 86 19.41 21.30 -4.60
CA ALA A 86 20.41 22.27 -4.17
C ALA A 86 20.97 21.96 -2.76
N PHE A 87 20.20 21.33 -1.89
CA PHE A 87 20.69 20.84 -0.58
C PHE A 87 21.65 19.67 -0.73
N LYS A 88 21.30 18.67 -1.57
CA LYS A 88 22.19 17.54 -1.91
C LYS A 88 23.51 18.01 -2.51
N GLN A 89 23.46 18.94 -3.46
CA GLN A 89 24.66 19.49 -4.14
C GLN A 89 25.64 20.20 -3.20
N ARG A 90 25.15 20.71 -2.05
CA ARG A 90 25.98 21.34 -1.01
C ARG A 90 26.46 20.36 0.06
N GLY A 91 26.27 19.05 -0.17
CA GLY A 91 26.70 17.98 0.73
C GLY A 91 25.66 17.57 1.78
N GLY A 92 24.45 18.15 1.73
CA GLY A 92 23.35 17.76 2.60
C GLY A 92 22.85 16.35 2.28
N ARG A 93 22.53 15.57 3.31
CA ARG A 93 22.01 14.20 3.12
C ARG A 93 20.50 14.18 3.24
N VAL A 94 19.83 13.49 2.31
CA VAL A 94 18.38 13.30 2.34
C VAL A 94 18.07 11.84 2.64
N ILE A 95 17.22 11.57 3.62
CA ILE A 95 16.86 10.21 4.06
C ILE A 95 15.38 10.10 4.42
N GLY A 96 14.82 8.90 4.32
CA GLY A 96 13.49 8.56 4.84
C GLY A 96 13.53 7.77 6.15
N ASP A 97 12.35 7.49 6.70
CA ASP A 97 12.17 6.64 7.89
C ASP A 97 12.70 5.22 7.70
N ILE A 98 12.49 4.64 6.52
CA ILE A 98 12.98 3.30 6.16
C ILE A 98 14.51 3.25 6.10
N GLU A 99 15.18 4.30 5.61
CA GLU A 99 16.65 4.38 5.60
C GLU A 99 17.23 4.43 7.02
N ILE A 100 16.56 5.17 7.92
CA ILE A 100 16.92 5.21 9.33
C ILE A 100 16.78 3.81 9.95
N LEU A 101 15.63 3.15 9.71
CA LEU A 101 15.38 1.79 10.19
C LEU A 101 16.42 0.80 9.64
N ALA A 102 16.70 0.84 8.34
CA ALA A 102 17.65 -0.08 7.70
C ALA A 102 19.02 -0.07 8.41
N GLY A 103 19.52 1.11 8.77
CA GLY A 103 20.77 1.25 9.51
C GLY A 103 20.71 0.72 10.95
N VAL A 104 19.54 0.62 11.57
CA VAL A 104 19.35 -0.02 12.88
C VAL A 104 19.34 -1.54 12.72
N LEU A 105 18.56 -2.05 11.76
CA LEU A 105 18.38 -3.49 11.54
C LEU A 105 19.67 -4.16 11.07
N GLU A 106 20.43 -3.51 10.19
CA GLU A 106 21.72 -4.02 9.71
C GLU A 106 22.69 -4.28 10.86
N GLY A 107 22.79 -3.34 11.81
CA GLY A 107 23.68 -3.50 12.98
C GLY A 107 23.25 -4.60 13.95
N ARG A 108 21.98 -5.02 13.90
CA ARG A 108 21.39 -6.03 14.81
C ARG A 108 21.15 -7.40 14.13
N GLY A 109 21.24 -7.44 12.80
CA GLY A 109 21.08 -8.63 11.98
C GLY A 109 19.66 -9.20 12.01
N ASP A 110 18.63 -8.35 12.08
CA ASP A 110 17.23 -8.76 11.93
C ASP A 110 16.97 -9.24 10.49
N LYS A 111 16.12 -10.25 10.32
CA LYS A 111 15.61 -10.58 8.98
C LYS A 111 14.58 -9.54 8.56
N VAL A 112 14.52 -9.27 7.26
CA VAL A 112 13.53 -8.34 6.69
C VAL A 112 12.86 -8.98 5.48
N ILE A 113 11.53 -9.00 5.49
CA ILE A 113 10.68 -9.25 4.33
C ILE A 113 10.12 -7.91 3.87
N ALA A 114 10.45 -7.48 2.66
CA ALA A 114 10.03 -6.19 2.11
C ALA A 114 9.03 -6.37 0.95
N ILE A 115 7.88 -5.72 1.03
CA ILE A 115 6.76 -5.92 0.10
C ILE A 115 6.36 -4.58 -0.52
N THR A 116 6.40 -4.50 -1.85
CA THR A 116 5.83 -3.38 -2.60
C THR A 116 5.05 -3.86 -3.83
N GLY A 117 4.52 -2.91 -4.60
CA GLY A 117 3.67 -3.13 -5.78
C GLY A 117 2.65 -2.00 -5.92
N SER A 118 1.89 -1.98 -7.01
CA SER A 118 0.70 -1.11 -7.11
C SER A 118 -0.41 -1.65 -6.21
N ASN A 119 -0.71 -2.95 -6.33
CA ASN A 119 -1.83 -3.61 -5.66
C ASN A 119 -1.39 -4.83 -4.83
N GLY A 120 -2.24 -5.25 -3.88
CA GLY A 120 -2.01 -6.45 -3.06
C GLY A 120 -1.06 -6.28 -1.86
N LYS A 121 -0.25 -5.20 -1.82
CA LYS A 121 0.76 -4.93 -0.77
C LYS A 121 0.29 -5.22 0.66
N THR A 122 -0.83 -4.60 1.03
CA THR A 122 -1.41 -4.69 2.37
C THR A 122 -1.89 -6.08 2.74
N THR A 123 -2.52 -6.78 1.78
CA THR A 123 -2.98 -8.15 1.97
C THR A 123 -1.79 -9.08 2.15
N VAL A 124 -0.77 -8.98 1.27
CA VAL A 124 0.44 -9.80 1.36
C VAL A 124 1.23 -9.51 2.62
N THR A 125 1.43 -8.25 2.98
CA THR A 125 2.13 -7.85 4.22
C THR A 125 1.44 -8.40 5.46
N SER A 126 0.10 -8.30 5.51
CA SER A 126 -0.67 -8.81 6.65
C SER A 126 -0.70 -10.34 6.70
N LEU A 127 -0.79 -11.00 5.54
CA LEU A 127 -0.72 -12.46 5.46
C LEU A 127 0.66 -12.96 5.87
N VAL A 128 1.75 -12.39 5.34
CA VAL A 128 3.12 -12.76 5.73
C VAL A 128 3.33 -12.51 7.22
N GLY A 129 2.90 -11.36 7.75
CA GLY A 129 2.97 -11.06 9.18
C GLY A 129 2.21 -12.09 10.03
N TYR A 130 0.98 -12.43 9.61
CA TYR A 130 0.16 -13.46 10.25
C TYR A 130 0.84 -14.83 10.24
N LEU A 131 1.38 -15.25 9.09
CA LEU A 131 2.05 -16.53 8.93
C LEU A 131 3.31 -16.61 9.80
N CYS A 132 4.15 -15.58 9.79
CA CYS A 132 5.35 -15.52 10.64
C CYS A 132 4.99 -15.65 12.13
N ILE A 133 3.96 -14.92 12.60
CA ILE A 133 3.48 -15.01 13.99
C ILE A 133 2.95 -16.41 14.31
N LYS A 134 2.15 -16.99 13.41
CA LYS A 134 1.55 -18.33 13.62
C LYS A 134 2.59 -19.45 13.62
N CYS A 135 3.68 -19.29 12.86
CA CYS A 135 4.84 -20.17 12.90
C CYS A 135 5.81 -19.85 14.06
N GLY A 136 5.42 -18.99 15.00
CA GLY A 136 6.15 -18.76 16.25
C GLY A 136 7.28 -17.73 16.20
N LEU A 137 7.43 -16.94 15.13
CA LEU A 137 8.45 -15.89 15.06
C LEU A 137 8.04 -14.62 15.82
N ASP A 138 8.98 -14.00 16.54
CA ASP A 138 8.85 -12.61 17.02
C ASP A 138 8.87 -11.67 15.80
N THR A 139 7.67 -11.30 15.37
CA THR A 139 7.42 -10.62 14.10
C THR A 139 6.99 -9.18 14.33
N VAL A 140 7.57 -8.27 13.55
CA VAL A 140 7.12 -6.87 13.49
C VAL A 140 6.50 -6.61 12.14
N VAL A 141 5.26 -6.13 12.12
CA VAL A 141 4.58 -5.69 10.89
C VAL A 141 4.47 -4.16 10.93
N ALA A 142 5.08 -3.48 9.96
CA ALA A 142 5.17 -2.02 9.94
C ALA A 142 5.36 -1.49 8.52
N GLY A 143 5.40 -0.16 8.36
CA GLY A 143 5.73 0.48 7.08
C GLY A 143 4.71 1.52 6.66
N ASN A 144 4.28 1.44 5.39
CA ASN A 144 3.32 2.33 4.77
C ASN A 144 1.88 2.19 5.34
N ILE A 145 1.58 1.04 5.96
CA ILE A 145 0.32 0.76 6.65
C ILE A 145 0.59 0.43 8.11
N GLY A 146 -0.35 0.83 8.97
CA GLY A 146 -0.34 0.49 10.38
C GLY A 146 0.64 1.39 11.12
N THR A 147 1.55 0.79 11.88
CA THR A 147 2.53 1.51 12.70
C THR A 147 3.71 2.00 11.84
N PRO A 148 4.08 3.30 11.90
CA PRO A 148 5.32 3.79 11.31
C PRO A 148 6.54 3.01 11.81
N VAL A 149 7.52 2.74 10.96
CA VAL A 149 8.61 1.81 11.30
C VAL A 149 9.45 2.24 12.50
N LEU A 150 9.68 3.54 12.67
CA LEU A 150 10.47 4.06 13.78
C LEU A 150 9.65 4.12 15.08
N GLU A 151 8.33 4.20 15.00
CA GLU A 151 7.47 4.01 16.17
C GLU A 151 7.54 2.55 16.63
N ALA A 152 7.45 1.59 15.70
CA ALA A 152 7.60 0.18 16.01
C ALA A 152 8.97 -0.14 16.63
N GLU A 153 10.06 0.44 16.11
CA GLU A 153 11.40 0.27 16.70
C GLU A 153 11.50 0.88 18.10
N LEU A 154 10.91 2.06 18.32
CA LEU A 154 10.85 2.67 19.65
C LEU A 154 10.09 1.81 20.66
N GLN A 155 8.97 1.22 20.27
CA GLN A 155 8.19 0.29 21.10
C GLN A 155 8.98 -0.98 21.44
N ARG A 156 9.84 -1.46 20.53
CA ARG A 156 10.73 -2.60 20.81
C ARG A 156 11.83 -2.27 21.80
N GLY A 157 12.24 -1.00 21.88
CA GLY A 157 13.30 -0.56 22.78
C GLY A 157 14.66 -1.18 22.44
N GLY A 158 14.94 -1.40 21.15
CA GLY A 158 16.21 -1.97 20.69
C GLY A 158 16.26 -3.51 20.65
N ARG A 159 15.23 -4.21 21.14
CA ARG A 159 15.18 -5.69 21.09
C ARG A 159 15.13 -6.20 19.65
N LYS A 160 15.99 -7.17 19.32
CA LYS A 160 16.01 -7.86 18.02
C LYS A 160 14.69 -8.58 17.76
N ALA A 161 14.15 -8.45 16.55
CA ALA A 161 13.05 -9.28 16.07
C ALA A 161 13.60 -10.46 15.27
N ASP A 162 12.83 -11.54 15.20
CA ASP A 162 13.16 -12.64 14.28
C ASP A 162 12.96 -12.18 12.84
N VAL A 163 11.90 -11.41 12.58
CA VAL A 163 11.59 -10.87 11.26
C VAL A 163 10.80 -9.57 11.30
N TRP A 164 11.18 -8.63 10.43
CA TRP A 164 10.39 -7.45 10.09
C TRP A 164 9.68 -7.67 8.76
N VAL A 165 8.37 -7.50 8.74
CA VAL A 165 7.53 -7.56 7.54
C VAL A 165 7.11 -6.14 7.21
N LEU A 166 7.70 -5.59 6.14
CA LEU A 166 7.59 -4.18 5.80
C LEU A 166 6.75 -3.99 4.53
N GLU A 167 5.62 -3.29 4.66
CA GLU A 167 4.94 -2.72 3.48
C GLU A 167 5.65 -1.42 3.09
N LEU A 168 6.13 -1.33 1.85
CA LEU A 168 6.84 -0.15 1.36
C LEU A 168 6.12 0.50 0.18
N SER A 169 5.89 1.80 0.25
CA SER A 169 5.47 2.59 -0.92
C SER A 169 6.66 2.92 -1.82
N SER A 170 6.39 3.31 -3.06
CA SER A 170 7.44 3.84 -3.95
C SER A 170 8.08 5.11 -3.37
N PHE A 171 7.29 5.95 -2.70
CA PHE A 171 7.75 7.18 -2.04
C PHE A 171 8.77 6.93 -0.93
N GLN A 172 8.56 5.89 -0.13
CA GLN A 172 9.56 5.49 0.88
C GLN A 172 10.82 4.93 0.22
N LEU A 173 10.69 4.15 -0.85
CA LEU A 173 11.81 3.54 -1.54
C LEU A 173 12.70 4.56 -2.26
N GLU A 174 12.17 5.71 -2.68
CA GLU A 174 12.95 6.81 -3.28
C GLU A 174 14.17 7.18 -2.41
N ASN A 175 13.95 7.31 -1.10
CA ASN A 175 14.94 7.74 -0.11
C ASN A 175 15.58 6.59 0.68
N THR A 176 15.51 5.35 0.19
CA THR A 176 15.98 4.15 0.93
C THR A 176 17.14 3.46 0.22
N GLU A 177 18.38 3.67 0.67
CA GLU A 177 19.62 3.19 0.06
C GLU A 177 20.18 1.92 0.71
N SER A 178 19.95 1.75 2.00
CA SER A 178 20.65 0.77 2.84
C SER A 178 19.80 -0.42 3.23
N LEU A 179 18.53 -0.50 2.81
CA LEU A 179 17.70 -1.68 3.09
C LEU A 179 18.24 -2.90 2.34
N ARG A 180 18.42 -4.01 3.06
CA ARG A 180 18.96 -5.27 2.54
C ARG A 180 18.02 -6.42 2.94
N PRO A 181 16.84 -6.53 2.32
CA PRO A 181 15.86 -7.54 2.70
C PRO A 181 16.39 -8.97 2.48
N SER A 182 16.03 -9.86 3.41
CA SER A 182 16.25 -11.30 3.29
C SER A 182 15.37 -11.89 2.19
N ALA A 183 14.16 -11.35 2.01
CA ALA A 183 13.28 -11.63 0.88
C ALA A 183 12.51 -10.36 0.50
N ALA A 184 12.31 -10.12 -0.79
CA ALA A 184 11.55 -8.97 -1.25
C ALA A 184 10.66 -9.30 -2.44
N THR A 185 9.58 -8.53 -2.61
CA THR A 185 8.71 -8.62 -3.79
C THR A 185 8.27 -7.25 -4.29
N VAL A 186 8.14 -7.17 -5.62
CA VAL A 186 7.27 -6.22 -6.31
C VAL A 186 6.13 -7.06 -6.86
N LEU A 187 4.91 -6.88 -6.32
CA LEU A 187 3.78 -7.76 -6.63
C LEU A 187 3.23 -7.57 -8.04
N ASN A 188 3.21 -6.33 -8.51
CA ASN A 188 2.70 -5.89 -9.82
C ASN A 188 2.99 -4.40 -9.99
N ILE A 189 3.01 -3.94 -11.25
CA ILE A 189 3.11 -2.54 -11.66
C ILE A 189 1.92 -2.22 -12.57
N SER A 190 1.07 -1.32 -12.09
CA SER A 190 -0.01 -0.69 -12.85
C SER A 190 0.01 0.82 -12.59
N GLU A 191 -0.61 1.60 -13.48
CA GLU A 191 -0.74 3.06 -13.31
C GLU A 191 -1.26 3.42 -11.91
N ASP A 192 -0.46 4.24 -11.23
CA ASP A 192 -0.75 4.85 -9.94
C ASP A 192 0.28 5.99 -9.76
N HIS A 193 -0.09 7.04 -9.05
CA HIS A 193 0.81 8.13 -8.68
C HIS A 193 1.54 8.85 -9.85
N LEU A 194 0.90 8.96 -11.02
CA LEU A 194 1.45 9.71 -12.18
C LEU A 194 1.52 11.23 -11.95
N ASP A 195 0.99 11.72 -10.82
CA ASP A 195 1.21 13.07 -10.31
C ASP A 195 2.63 13.27 -9.72
N ARG A 196 3.35 12.18 -9.42
CA ARG A 196 4.70 12.21 -8.83
C ARG A 196 5.80 11.66 -9.73
N TYR A 197 5.45 10.80 -10.68
CA TYR A 197 6.39 10.15 -11.59
C TYR A 197 6.18 10.60 -13.01
N ASP A 198 7.26 10.65 -13.80
CA ASP A 198 7.19 11.11 -15.18
C ASP A 198 6.39 10.13 -16.05
N ASP A 199 6.50 8.84 -15.76
CA ASP A 199 5.75 7.76 -16.40
C ASP A 199 5.75 6.48 -15.54
N LEU A 200 5.16 5.40 -16.10
CA LEU A 200 5.08 4.10 -15.44
C LEU A 200 6.45 3.43 -15.24
N LEU A 201 7.42 3.70 -16.13
CA LEU A 201 8.77 3.12 -16.03
C LEU A 201 9.54 3.76 -14.88
N ASP A 202 9.43 5.07 -14.72
CA ASP A 202 10.00 5.82 -13.59
C ASP A 202 9.40 5.35 -12.24
N TYR A 203 8.08 5.14 -12.19
CA TYR A 203 7.41 4.53 -11.04
C TYR A 203 7.91 3.11 -10.74
N ALA A 204 8.11 2.28 -11.78
CA ALA A 204 8.68 0.95 -11.64
C ALA A 204 10.11 0.99 -11.10
N HIS A 205 10.95 1.91 -11.59
CA HIS A 205 12.32 2.11 -11.11
C HIS A 205 12.37 2.52 -9.63
N ALA A 206 11.44 3.35 -9.16
CA ALA A 206 11.34 3.69 -7.74
C ALA A 206 11.10 2.44 -6.89
N LYS A 207 10.28 1.48 -7.35
CA LYS A 207 10.02 0.22 -6.64
C LYS A 207 11.14 -0.80 -6.74
N ASP A 208 11.89 -0.86 -7.84
CA ASP A 208 13.04 -1.79 -8.01
C ASP A 208 14.07 -1.66 -6.89
N LYS A 209 14.21 -0.45 -6.32
CA LYS A 209 15.09 -0.18 -5.17
C LYS A 209 14.87 -1.14 -4.00
N ILE A 210 13.70 -1.77 -3.87
CA ILE A 210 13.42 -2.79 -2.85
C ILE A 210 14.36 -4.01 -2.93
N PHE A 211 14.92 -4.32 -4.10
CA PHE A 211 15.75 -5.51 -4.33
C PHE A 211 17.24 -5.32 -3.98
N ARG A 212 17.61 -4.19 -3.38
CA ARG A 212 18.99 -3.93 -2.89
C ARG A 212 19.46 -5.05 -1.93
N GLY A 213 20.76 -5.35 -1.93
CA GLY A 213 21.34 -6.47 -1.17
C GLY A 213 21.43 -7.77 -1.96
N GLU A 214 21.28 -8.92 -1.30
CA GLU A 214 21.49 -10.27 -1.86
C GLU A 214 20.37 -11.29 -1.52
N GLY A 215 19.27 -10.86 -0.88
CA GLY A 215 18.17 -11.76 -0.49
C GLY A 215 17.40 -12.44 -1.64
N VAL A 216 16.34 -13.17 -1.35
CA VAL A 216 15.50 -13.79 -2.40
C VAL A 216 14.62 -12.74 -3.08
N GLN A 217 14.51 -12.77 -4.41
CA GLN A 217 13.50 -12.01 -5.15
C GLN A 217 12.27 -12.89 -5.40
N VAL A 218 11.10 -12.50 -4.88
CA VAL A 218 9.82 -13.13 -5.21
C VAL A 218 9.14 -12.27 -6.28
N LEU A 219 9.06 -12.75 -7.51
CA LEU A 219 8.65 -11.96 -8.68
C LEU A 219 7.39 -12.52 -9.35
N ASN A 220 6.52 -11.61 -9.79
CA ASN A 220 5.36 -11.94 -10.58
C ASN A 220 5.78 -12.25 -12.03
N ALA A 221 5.54 -13.48 -12.49
CA ALA A 221 5.89 -13.90 -13.85
C ALA A 221 4.89 -13.38 -14.90
N ASP A 222 3.73 -12.88 -14.50
CA ASP A 222 2.70 -12.38 -15.43
C ASP A 222 2.91 -10.89 -15.74
N ASP A 223 3.58 -10.16 -14.86
CA ASP A 223 3.85 -8.74 -14.99
C ASP A 223 5.20 -8.44 -15.67
N VAL A 224 5.18 -7.66 -16.75
CA VAL A 224 6.37 -7.38 -17.56
C VAL A 224 7.44 -6.57 -16.81
N PHE A 225 7.03 -5.62 -15.97
CA PHE A 225 7.97 -4.83 -15.18
C PHE A 225 8.60 -5.68 -14.09
N CYS A 226 7.80 -6.52 -13.42
CA CYS A 226 8.32 -7.45 -12.42
C CYS A 226 9.33 -8.42 -13.03
N ARG A 227 9.07 -8.92 -14.25
CA ARG A 227 10.05 -9.75 -14.99
C ARG A 227 11.35 -9.00 -15.27
N ALA A 228 11.26 -7.72 -15.66
CA ALA A 228 12.42 -6.88 -15.95
C ALA A 228 13.28 -6.55 -14.72
N MET A 229 12.72 -6.60 -13.50
CA MET A 229 13.43 -6.36 -12.23
C MET A 229 14.30 -7.54 -11.75
N LYS A 230 14.34 -8.64 -12.50
CA LYS A 230 15.21 -9.78 -12.19
C LYS A 230 16.69 -9.35 -12.18
N ARG A 231 17.39 -9.58 -11.07
CA ARG A 231 18.83 -9.30 -10.95
C ARG A 231 19.65 -10.54 -11.30
N SER A 232 20.73 -10.34 -12.04
CA SER A 232 21.65 -11.42 -12.39
C SER A 232 22.29 -12.01 -11.14
N GLY A 233 22.46 -13.34 -11.09
CA GLY A 233 23.08 -14.05 -9.97
C GLY A 233 22.23 -14.16 -8.69
N ARG A 234 21.03 -13.57 -8.65
CA ARG A 234 20.14 -13.64 -7.48
C ARG A 234 19.28 -14.90 -7.49
N ASN A 235 18.93 -15.39 -6.30
CA ASN A 235 17.88 -16.39 -6.15
C ASN A 235 16.52 -15.74 -6.40
N VAL A 236 15.76 -16.30 -7.34
CA VAL A 236 14.48 -15.76 -7.78
C VAL A 236 13.42 -16.84 -7.73
N GLN A 237 12.36 -16.57 -6.98
CA GLN A 237 11.16 -17.39 -6.92
C GLN A 237 10.04 -16.71 -7.71
N TRP A 238 9.48 -17.42 -8.69
CA TRP A 238 8.44 -16.87 -9.56
C TRP A 238 7.06 -17.28 -9.07
N PHE A 239 6.11 -16.35 -9.04
CA PHE A 239 4.70 -16.65 -8.90
C PHE A 239 3.89 -16.30 -10.15
N SER A 240 2.82 -17.06 -10.46
CA SER A 240 1.96 -16.82 -11.63
C SER A 240 0.52 -17.31 -11.46
N LEU A 241 -0.43 -16.65 -12.12
CA LEU A 241 -1.81 -17.11 -12.35
C LEU A 241 -2.09 -17.53 -13.80
N GLU A 242 -1.17 -17.28 -14.73
CA GLU A 242 -1.38 -17.51 -16.16
C GLU A 242 -0.58 -18.69 -16.71
N ARG A 243 0.57 -19.00 -16.10
CA ARG A 243 1.52 -20.00 -16.61
C ARG A 243 2.15 -20.81 -15.49
N GLU A 244 2.72 -21.94 -15.85
CA GLU A 244 3.51 -22.74 -14.93
C GLU A 244 4.77 -21.95 -14.52
N ALA A 245 5.04 -21.93 -13.21
CA ALA A 245 6.16 -21.24 -12.59
C ALA A 245 6.59 -21.99 -11.32
N GLU A 246 7.53 -21.45 -10.55
CA GLU A 246 7.90 -22.07 -9.28
C GLU A 246 6.71 -22.10 -8.31
N TYR A 247 5.93 -21.04 -8.21
CA TYR A 247 4.65 -20.99 -7.50
C TYR A 247 3.57 -20.60 -8.52
N TRP A 248 2.50 -21.37 -8.68
CA TRP A 248 1.53 -21.02 -9.72
C TRP A 248 0.13 -21.54 -9.44
N PHE A 249 -0.86 -20.95 -10.12
CA PHE A 249 -2.23 -21.41 -10.09
C PHE A 249 -2.54 -22.27 -11.32
N ASP A 250 -2.85 -23.54 -11.09
CA ASP A 250 -3.32 -24.46 -12.11
C ASP A 250 -4.82 -24.30 -12.31
N ARG A 251 -5.20 -23.66 -13.41
CA ARG A 251 -6.60 -23.42 -13.78
C ARG A 251 -7.38 -24.71 -14.04
N ALA A 252 -6.71 -25.78 -14.49
CA ALA A 252 -7.39 -27.04 -14.79
C ALA A 252 -7.83 -27.75 -13.51
N SER A 253 -6.98 -27.72 -12.47
CA SER A 253 -7.29 -28.35 -11.18
C SER A 253 -7.91 -27.40 -10.16
N GLY A 254 -7.82 -26.07 -10.37
CA GLY A 254 -8.23 -25.07 -9.39
C GLY A 254 -7.32 -25.01 -8.16
N ARG A 255 -6.05 -25.39 -8.30
CA ARG A 255 -5.10 -25.54 -7.19
C ARG A 255 -3.88 -24.64 -7.36
N LEU A 256 -3.37 -24.16 -6.23
CA LEU A 256 -2.07 -23.53 -6.09
C LEU A 256 -1.02 -24.63 -6.03
N LYS A 257 0.10 -24.44 -6.74
CA LYS A 257 1.18 -25.42 -6.91
C LYS A 257 2.55 -24.81 -6.68
N ASN A 258 3.51 -25.65 -6.30
CA ASN A 258 4.93 -25.36 -6.34
C ASN A 258 5.64 -26.33 -7.31
N GLY A 259 6.04 -25.85 -8.49
CA GLY A 259 6.42 -26.72 -9.61
C GLY A 259 5.31 -27.75 -9.89
N GLY A 260 5.65 -29.04 -9.85
CA GLY A 260 4.69 -30.13 -10.02
C GLY A 260 3.89 -30.52 -8.76
N SER A 261 4.18 -29.94 -7.59
CA SER A 261 3.57 -30.34 -6.31
C SER A 261 2.37 -29.47 -5.96
N ASP A 262 1.30 -30.08 -5.45
CA ASP A 262 0.13 -29.37 -4.95
C ASP A 262 0.40 -28.67 -3.61
N LEU A 263 -0.01 -27.41 -3.49
CA LEU A 263 0.02 -26.65 -2.25
C LEU A 263 -1.37 -26.62 -1.60
N LEU A 264 -2.35 -26.03 -2.27
CA LEU A 264 -3.65 -25.69 -1.68
C LEU A 264 -4.73 -25.57 -2.76
N ALA A 265 -5.97 -25.98 -2.49
CA ALA A 265 -7.07 -25.64 -3.39
C ALA A 265 -7.38 -24.14 -3.28
N ALA A 266 -7.62 -23.44 -4.40
CA ALA A 266 -8.01 -22.02 -4.31
C ALA A 266 -9.30 -21.82 -3.49
N ALA A 267 -10.20 -22.81 -3.49
CA ALA A 267 -11.42 -22.82 -2.69
C ALA A 267 -11.18 -22.93 -1.17
N ASP A 268 -10.00 -23.38 -0.74
CA ASP A 268 -9.63 -23.46 0.68
C ASP A 268 -9.06 -22.12 1.21
N ILE A 269 -8.89 -21.12 0.34
CA ILE A 269 -8.45 -19.77 0.72
C ILE A 269 -9.69 -18.99 1.17
N PRO A 270 -9.75 -18.49 2.42
CA PRO A 270 -10.93 -17.73 2.88
C PRO A 270 -11.15 -16.43 2.10
N LEU A 271 -10.07 -15.87 1.52
CA LEU A 271 -10.12 -14.65 0.71
C LEU A 271 -10.69 -14.94 -0.68
N GLN A 272 -11.64 -14.11 -1.13
CA GLN A 272 -12.29 -14.29 -2.43
C GLN A 272 -11.47 -13.69 -3.59
N GLY A 273 -11.57 -14.31 -4.77
CA GLY A 273 -11.01 -13.80 -6.03
C GLY A 273 -9.60 -14.30 -6.36
N LEU A 274 -9.33 -14.49 -7.66
CA LEU A 274 -8.05 -15.06 -8.15
C LEU A 274 -6.83 -14.21 -7.80
N HIS A 275 -6.98 -12.88 -7.67
CA HIS A 275 -5.88 -12.02 -7.22
C HIS A 275 -5.40 -12.39 -5.81
N ASN A 276 -6.26 -12.95 -4.96
CA ASN A 276 -5.85 -13.45 -3.65
C ASN A 276 -5.09 -14.78 -3.73
N ALA A 277 -5.31 -15.60 -4.77
CA ALA A 277 -4.43 -16.73 -5.03
C ALA A 277 -3.00 -16.25 -5.34
N ALA A 278 -2.82 -15.19 -6.15
CA ALA A 278 -1.51 -14.59 -6.37
C ALA A 278 -0.89 -14.04 -5.07
N ASN A 279 -1.69 -13.36 -4.25
CA ASN A 279 -1.23 -12.86 -2.95
C ASN A 279 -0.76 -14.00 -2.03
N VAL A 280 -1.47 -15.13 -2.02
CA VAL A 280 -1.08 -16.33 -1.25
C VAL A 280 0.21 -16.94 -1.80
N LEU A 281 0.34 -17.10 -3.13
CA LEU A 281 1.56 -17.63 -3.75
C LEU A 281 2.78 -16.77 -3.40
N ALA A 282 2.65 -15.44 -3.50
CA ALA A 282 3.71 -14.50 -3.12
C ALA A 282 4.03 -14.57 -1.62
N ALA A 283 3.02 -14.61 -0.75
CA ALA A 283 3.22 -14.68 0.70
C ALA A 283 3.92 -15.98 1.14
N VAL A 284 3.49 -17.14 0.61
CA VAL A 284 4.12 -18.43 0.89
C VAL A 284 5.58 -18.40 0.44
N ALA A 285 5.88 -17.95 -0.79
CA ALA A 285 7.26 -17.85 -1.27
C ALA A 285 8.12 -16.93 -0.39
N LEU A 286 7.62 -15.76 0.02
CA LEU A 286 8.34 -14.85 0.92
C LEU A 286 8.66 -15.47 2.29
N CYS A 287 7.70 -16.21 2.86
CA CYS A 287 7.88 -16.90 4.14
C CYS A 287 8.87 -18.07 4.03
N GLU A 288 8.80 -18.87 2.96
CA GLU A 288 9.76 -19.95 2.71
C GLU A 288 11.17 -19.40 2.48
N ALA A 289 11.31 -18.26 1.81
CA ALA A 289 12.59 -17.59 1.58
C ALA A 289 13.30 -17.15 2.87
N VAL A 290 12.58 -17.00 4.00
CA VAL A 290 13.19 -16.75 5.32
C VAL A 290 13.30 -17.99 6.19
N GLY A 291 12.94 -19.17 5.65
CA GLY A 291 13.12 -20.48 6.26
C GLY A 291 11.92 -21.04 7.00
N LEU A 292 10.71 -20.52 6.79
CA LEU A 292 9.50 -21.09 7.41
C LEU A 292 9.06 -22.37 6.68
N PRO A 293 8.59 -23.41 7.42
CA PRO A 293 8.22 -24.69 6.83
C PRO A 293 6.88 -24.61 6.10
N ARG A 294 6.88 -25.08 4.84
CA ARG A 294 5.71 -25.08 3.94
C ARG A 294 4.43 -25.59 4.58
N GLU A 295 4.50 -26.74 5.26
CA GLU A 295 3.32 -27.41 5.80
C GLU A 295 2.60 -26.54 6.84
N GLU A 296 3.35 -25.86 7.72
CA GLU A 296 2.78 -24.93 8.71
C GLU A 296 2.18 -23.69 8.02
N LEU A 297 2.88 -23.14 7.02
CA LEU A 297 2.37 -22.00 6.25
C LEU A 297 1.01 -22.32 5.62
N LEU A 298 0.90 -23.45 4.91
CA LEU A 298 -0.33 -23.84 4.23
C LEU A 298 -1.48 -24.13 5.21
N ALA A 299 -1.19 -24.67 6.40
CA ALA A 299 -2.20 -24.84 7.44
C ALA A 299 -2.74 -23.49 7.94
N HIS A 300 -1.88 -22.48 8.08
CA HIS A 300 -2.26 -21.15 8.56
C HIS A 300 -2.85 -20.25 7.48
N VAL A 301 -2.51 -20.42 6.20
CA VAL A 301 -3.17 -19.70 5.09
C VAL A 301 -4.69 -19.90 5.14
N LYS A 302 -5.15 -21.12 5.42
CA LYS A 302 -6.57 -21.49 5.52
C LYS A 302 -7.32 -20.76 6.65
N THR A 303 -6.60 -20.16 7.60
CA THR A 303 -7.20 -19.51 8.77
C THR A 303 -7.12 -17.99 8.73
N PHE A 304 -6.54 -17.40 7.67
CA PHE A 304 -6.44 -15.96 7.51
C PHE A 304 -7.74 -15.36 6.93
N GLN A 305 -8.39 -14.48 7.67
CA GLN A 305 -9.72 -13.91 7.33
C GLN A 305 -9.66 -12.64 6.49
N GLY A 306 -8.46 -12.14 6.17
CA GLY A 306 -8.31 -10.90 5.41
C GLY A 306 -8.24 -9.66 6.27
N LEU A 307 -8.49 -8.51 5.64
CA LEU A 307 -8.41 -7.20 6.27
C LEU A 307 -9.73 -6.45 6.08
N PRO A 308 -10.13 -5.61 7.05
CA PRO A 308 -11.25 -4.70 6.85
C PRO A 308 -11.07 -3.83 5.60
N HIS A 309 -12.18 -3.46 4.98
CA HIS A 309 -12.28 -2.57 3.82
C HIS A 309 -11.62 -3.10 2.53
N ARG A 310 -11.49 -4.42 2.38
CA ARG A 310 -11.07 -5.09 1.15
C ARG A 310 -12.11 -6.12 0.72
N VAL A 311 -13.09 -5.70 -0.08
CA VAL A 311 -14.24 -6.51 -0.48
C VAL A 311 -14.96 -7.07 0.76
N GLU A 312 -15.18 -6.23 1.76
CA GLU A 312 -15.81 -6.58 3.02
C GLU A 312 -17.34 -6.53 2.89
N LYS A 313 -18.04 -7.62 3.19
CA LYS A 313 -19.50 -7.60 3.28
C LYS A 313 -19.93 -6.79 4.51
N VAL A 314 -20.45 -5.59 4.30
CA VAL A 314 -20.91 -4.71 5.39
C VAL A 314 -22.32 -5.03 5.87
N GLY A 315 -23.12 -5.66 5.01
CA GLY A 315 -24.48 -6.07 5.35
C GLY A 315 -25.28 -6.53 4.15
N GLU A 316 -26.56 -6.85 4.40
CA GLU A 316 -27.51 -7.24 3.40
C GLU A 316 -28.89 -6.70 3.76
N LYS A 317 -29.62 -6.15 2.78
CA LYS A 317 -30.99 -5.66 2.97
C LYS A 317 -31.85 -6.08 1.79
N ASN A 318 -32.98 -6.74 2.06
CA ASN A 318 -33.91 -7.25 1.04
C ASN A 318 -33.23 -8.08 -0.06
N GLY A 319 -32.22 -8.88 0.29
CA GLY A 319 -31.45 -9.69 -0.65
C GLY A 319 -30.39 -8.94 -1.44
N VAL A 320 -30.22 -7.62 -1.24
CA VAL A 320 -29.15 -6.83 -1.83
C VAL A 320 -27.97 -6.80 -0.86
N THR A 321 -26.80 -7.25 -1.31
CA THR A 321 -25.58 -7.27 -0.49
C THR A 321 -24.77 -5.99 -0.68
N PHE A 322 -24.24 -5.44 0.40
CA PHE A 322 -23.38 -4.26 0.37
C PHE A 322 -21.94 -4.66 0.65
N ILE A 323 -21.02 -4.24 -0.21
CA ILE A 323 -19.60 -4.57 -0.12
C ILE A 323 -18.76 -3.29 -0.11
N ASP A 324 -17.92 -3.16 0.92
CA ASP A 324 -16.93 -2.12 1.07
C ASP A 324 -15.56 -2.58 0.53
N ASP A 325 -15.11 -1.94 -0.55
CA ASP A 325 -13.74 -1.96 -1.05
C ASP A 325 -13.20 -0.53 -1.17
N SER A 326 -13.38 0.30 -0.15
CA SER A 326 -12.87 1.68 -0.11
C SER A 326 -11.33 1.76 -0.28
N LYS A 327 -10.59 0.66 -0.09
CA LYS A 327 -9.15 0.58 -0.42
C LYS A 327 -8.86 0.41 -1.91
N GLY A 328 -9.86 0.22 -2.77
CA GLY A 328 -9.75 0.25 -4.23
C GLY A 328 -9.48 1.66 -4.74
N THR A 329 -8.30 2.23 -4.46
CA THR A 329 -7.97 3.64 -4.75
C THR A 329 -7.33 3.88 -6.12
N ASN A 330 -7.23 2.85 -6.96
CA ASN A 330 -6.72 2.92 -8.33
C ASN A 330 -7.52 2.00 -9.26
N VAL A 331 -7.39 2.21 -10.57
CA VAL A 331 -8.14 1.51 -11.62
C VAL A 331 -7.92 0.00 -11.57
N GLY A 332 -6.67 -0.44 -11.39
CA GLY A 332 -6.33 -1.87 -11.33
C GLY A 332 -6.96 -2.59 -10.14
N ALA A 333 -7.03 -1.95 -8.97
CA ALA A 333 -7.67 -2.50 -7.79
C ALA A 333 -9.18 -2.70 -8.01
N THR A 334 -9.85 -1.67 -8.53
CA THR A 334 -11.29 -1.74 -8.80
C THR A 334 -11.63 -2.77 -9.88
N ALA A 335 -10.84 -2.86 -10.95
CA ALA A 335 -11.01 -3.89 -11.98
C ALA A 335 -10.92 -5.30 -11.37
N ALA A 336 -9.96 -5.54 -10.47
CA ALA A 336 -9.78 -6.83 -9.80
C ALA A 336 -10.94 -7.15 -8.84
N ALA A 337 -11.49 -6.16 -8.15
CA ALA A 337 -12.66 -6.32 -7.27
C ALA A 337 -13.91 -6.70 -8.08
N ILE A 338 -14.19 -5.97 -9.17
CA ILE A 338 -15.32 -6.25 -10.07
C ILE A 338 -15.22 -7.65 -10.67
N ALA A 339 -14.04 -8.04 -11.16
CA ALA A 339 -13.83 -9.35 -11.78
C ALA A 339 -13.98 -10.52 -10.78
N GLY A 340 -13.66 -10.30 -9.50
CA GLY A 340 -13.73 -11.32 -8.46
C GLY A 340 -15.15 -11.66 -8.01
N LEU A 341 -16.07 -10.71 -8.10
CA LEU A 341 -17.46 -10.88 -7.67
C LEU A 341 -18.31 -11.59 -8.73
N GLN A 342 -19.21 -12.47 -8.27
CA GLN A 342 -19.99 -13.35 -9.16
C GLN A 342 -21.38 -12.80 -9.48
N SER A 343 -21.95 -11.95 -8.63
CA SER A 343 -23.29 -11.36 -8.83
C SER A 343 -23.27 -10.07 -9.66
N PRO A 344 -24.42 -9.64 -10.21
CA PRO A 344 -24.55 -8.33 -10.84
C PRO A 344 -24.27 -7.19 -9.87
N LEU A 345 -23.59 -6.14 -10.36
CA LEU A 345 -23.04 -5.07 -9.53
C LEU A 345 -23.66 -3.71 -9.81
N TRP A 346 -23.88 -2.94 -8.74
CA TRP A 346 -24.04 -1.49 -8.75
C TRP A 346 -22.77 -0.87 -8.16
N VAL A 347 -21.94 -0.25 -8.99
CA VAL A 347 -20.57 0.14 -8.61
C VAL A 347 -20.50 1.63 -8.33
N ILE A 348 -20.02 2.01 -7.15
CA ILE A 348 -19.73 3.40 -6.80
C ILE A 348 -18.26 3.72 -7.15
N LEU A 349 -18.05 4.64 -8.09
CA LEU A 349 -16.76 5.12 -8.55
C LEU A 349 -16.57 6.61 -8.23
N GLY A 350 -15.33 7.02 -8.01
CA GLY A 350 -14.94 8.42 -7.97
C GLY A 350 -14.28 8.91 -6.67
N GLY A 351 -13.90 10.19 -6.69
CA GLY A 351 -12.93 10.81 -5.79
C GLY A 351 -11.83 11.52 -6.57
N MET A 352 -10.60 11.52 -6.05
CA MET A 352 -9.40 12.06 -6.70
C MET A 352 -8.60 10.96 -7.43
N GLY A 353 -8.67 10.96 -8.76
CA GLY A 353 -8.15 9.98 -9.69
C GLY A 353 -6.67 10.09 -10.02
N LYS A 354 -5.99 11.18 -9.65
CA LYS A 354 -4.53 11.36 -9.80
C LYS A 354 -4.01 11.16 -11.24
N GLY A 355 -4.80 11.55 -12.24
CA GLY A 355 -4.41 11.49 -13.65
C GLY A 355 -4.36 10.08 -14.26
N GLN A 356 -5.00 9.08 -13.63
CA GLN A 356 -5.13 7.73 -14.19
C GLN A 356 -6.05 7.70 -15.42
N ASP A 357 -5.80 6.76 -16.34
CA ASP A 357 -6.74 6.38 -17.39
C ASP A 357 -7.80 5.39 -16.84
N PHE A 358 -9.08 5.77 -16.88
CA PHE A 358 -10.18 4.92 -16.40
C PHE A 358 -10.76 3.99 -17.48
N THR A 359 -10.33 4.08 -18.73
CA THR A 359 -10.83 3.23 -19.82
C THR A 359 -10.67 1.72 -19.58
N PRO A 360 -9.66 1.21 -18.84
CA PRO A 360 -9.57 -0.23 -18.54
C PRO A 360 -10.77 -0.78 -17.73
N LEU A 361 -11.49 0.08 -17.00
CA LEU A 361 -12.69 -0.34 -16.26
C LEU A 361 -13.84 -0.74 -17.19
N ARG A 362 -13.85 -0.31 -18.46
CA ARG A 362 -14.89 -0.69 -19.44
C ARG A 362 -15.03 -2.21 -19.56
N GLU A 363 -13.90 -2.89 -19.73
CA GLU A 363 -13.90 -4.35 -19.86
C GLU A 363 -14.24 -5.05 -18.54
N ALA A 364 -13.83 -4.48 -17.40
CA ALA A 364 -14.20 -5.03 -16.09
C ALA A 364 -15.71 -4.95 -15.83
N LEU A 365 -16.36 -3.84 -16.20
CA LEU A 365 -17.80 -3.61 -15.99
C LEU A 365 -18.68 -4.46 -16.93
N LYS A 366 -18.18 -4.82 -18.11
CA LYS A 366 -18.93 -5.49 -19.16
C LYS A 366 -19.52 -6.82 -18.70
N GLY A 367 -20.85 -6.93 -18.77
CA GLY A 367 -21.58 -8.14 -18.34
C GLY A 367 -21.55 -8.39 -16.81
N LYS A 368 -20.99 -7.46 -16.04
CA LYS A 368 -20.91 -7.53 -14.57
C LYS A 368 -21.75 -6.44 -13.90
N ALA A 369 -21.66 -5.20 -14.38
CA ALA A 369 -22.34 -4.06 -13.77
C ALA A 369 -23.71 -3.79 -14.40
N LYS A 370 -24.72 -3.60 -13.55
CA LYS A 370 -26.04 -3.07 -13.90
C LYS A 370 -26.04 -1.54 -13.96
N GLY A 371 -25.21 -0.88 -13.15
CA GLY A 371 -25.06 0.57 -13.13
C GLY A 371 -23.79 1.03 -12.41
N VAL A 372 -23.37 2.26 -12.72
CA VAL A 372 -22.23 2.95 -12.11
C VAL A 372 -22.68 4.30 -11.56
N LEU A 373 -22.28 4.56 -10.32
CA LEU A 373 -22.63 5.76 -9.56
C LEU A 373 -21.37 6.57 -9.36
N LEU A 374 -21.33 7.77 -9.92
CA LEU A 374 -20.15 8.62 -9.99
C LEU A 374 -20.21 9.70 -8.90
N ILE A 375 -19.17 9.80 -8.07
CA ILE A 375 -19.05 10.80 -7.00
C ILE A 375 -17.69 11.52 -7.05
N GLY A 376 -17.61 12.69 -6.44
CA GLY A 376 -16.34 13.38 -6.20
C GLY A 376 -15.72 14.06 -7.41
N THR A 377 -14.46 14.50 -7.24
CA THR A 377 -13.78 15.46 -8.13
C THR A 377 -13.65 14.97 -9.56
N ASP A 378 -13.21 13.72 -9.76
CA ASP A 378 -12.94 13.16 -11.09
C ASP A 378 -14.11 12.37 -11.69
N ALA A 379 -15.32 12.46 -11.11
CA ALA A 379 -16.53 11.91 -11.71
C ALA A 379 -16.72 12.30 -13.19
N PRO A 380 -16.51 13.57 -13.61
CA PRO A 380 -16.61 13.94 -15.02
C PRO A 380 -15.58 13.24 -15.93
N GLN A 381 -14.36 13.01 -15.44
CA GLN A 381 -13.34 12.28 -16.20
C GLN A 381 -13.74 10.80 -16.35
N ILE A 382 -14.13 10.15 -15.25
CA ILE A 382 -14.59 8.75 -15.26
C ILE A 382 -15.78 8.59 -16.22
N ARG A 383 -16.73 9.53 -16.22
CA ARG A 383 -17.87 9.52 -17.16
C ARG A 383 -17.40 9.49 -18.61
N ARG A 384 -16.48 10.37 -18.99
CA ARG A 384 -15.93 10.42 -20.36
C ARG A 384 -15.22 9.12 -20.71
N ASP A 385 -14.40 8.63 -19.79
CA ASP A 385 -13.61 7.42 -20.00
C ASP A 385 -14.47 6.16 -20.01
N LEU A 386 -15.68 6.16 -19.44
CA LEU A 386 -16.62 5.03 -19.49
C LEU A 386 -17.74 5.22 -20.53
N GLU A 387 -17.77 6.34 -21.24
CA GLU A 387 -18.79 6.61 -22.24
C GLU A 387 -18.83 5.50 -23.31
N GLY A 388 -20.04 5.02 -23.61
CA GLY A 388 -20.24 3.94 -24.58
C GLY A 388 -19.92 2.53 -24.08
N CYS A 389 -19.61 2.31 -22.80
CA CYS A 389 -19.35 0.96 -22.26
C CYS A 389 -20.61 0.08 -22.12
N GLY A 390 -21.80 0.63 -22.33
CA GLY A 390 -23.07 -0.10 -22.26
C GLY A 390 -23.67 -0.25 -20.86
N VAL A 391 -23.10 0.44 -19.86
CA VAL A 391 -23.60 0.48 -18.48
C VAL A 391 -24.13 1.88 -18.16
N ALA A 392 -25.25 1.97 -17.44
CA ALA A 392 -25.80 3.26 -17.03
C ALA A 392 -24.85 3.99 -16.06
N LEU A 393 -24.55 5.26 -16.35
CA LEU A 393 -23.68 6.11 -15.54
C LEU A 393 -24.50 7.24 -14.90
N THR A 394 -24.62 7.26 -13.58
CA THR A 394 -25.40 8.25 -12.82
C THR A 394 -24.48 9.11 -11.96
N ASP A 395 -24.56 10.43 -12.10
CA ASP A 395 -23.83 11.35 -11.22
C ASP A 395 -24.58 11.51 -9.90
N CYS A 396 -23.86 11.46 -8.78
CA CYS A 396 -24.39 11.63 -7.44
C CYS A 396 -23.57 12.70 -6.70
N ALA A 397 -24.22 13.52 -5.87
CA ALA A 397 -23.58 14.56 -5.08
C ALA A 397 -22.66 13.99 -3.98
N GLY A 398 -22.92 12.77 -3.51
CA GLY A 398 -22.07 12.10 -2.55
C GLY A 398 -22.47 10.66 -2.23
N MET A 399 -21.83 10.10 -1.21
CA MET A 399 -21.97 8.68 -0.85
C MET A 399 -23.43 8.30 -0.53
N ASP A 400 -24.14 9.13 0.23
CA ASP A 400 -25.52 8.86 0.64
C ASP A 400 -26.45 8.72 -0.57
N GLU A 401 -26.38 9.69 -1.50
CA GLU A 401 -27.17 9.67 -2.72
C GLU A 401 -26.80 8.49 -3.62
N ALA A 402 -25.51 8.16 -3.73
CA ALA A 402 -25.07 6.99 -4.48
C ALA A 402 -25.66 5.70 -3.90
N VAL A 403 -25.55 5.49 -2.58
CA VAL A 403 -26.08 4.29 -1.90
C VAL A 403 -27.59 4.19 -2.05
N GLN A 404 -28.34 5.28 -1.86
CA GLN A 404 -29.79 5.32 -2.04
C GLN A 404 -30.19 5.02 -3.50
N THR A 405 -29.49 5.62 -4.46
CA THR A 405 -29.74 5.44 -5.89
C THR A 405 -29.44 4.01 -6.34
N ALA A 406 -28.36 3.39 -5.82
CA ALA A 406 -28.02 2.00 -6.07
C ALA A 406 -29.14 1.08 -5.57
N TYR A 407 -29.50 1.26 -4.30
CA TYR A 407 -30.44 0.38 -3.61
C TYR A 407 -31.85 0.46 -4.19
N ALA A 408 -32.30 1.65 -4.61
CA ALA A 408 -33.60 1.84 -5.23
C ALA A 408 -33.75 1.09 -6.58
N GLN A 409 -32.64 0.80 -7.26
CA GLN A 409 -32.62 0.11 -8.55
C GLN A 409 -32.15 -1.34 -8.46
N ALA A 410 -31.54 -1.73 -7.34
CA ALA A 410 -31.04 -3.08 -7.11
C ALA A 410 -32.16 -4.09 -6.85
N GLU A 411 -31.95 -5.31 -7.33
CA GLU A 411 -32.84 -6.45 -7.11
C GLU A 411 -32.21 -7.45 -6.12
N ALA A 412 -33.02 -8.30 -5.51
CA ALA A 412 -32.52 -9.37 -4.66
C ALA A 412 -31.50 -10.25 -5.42
N GLY A 413 -30.31 -10.43 -4.85
CA GLY A 413 -29.17 -11.10 -5.48
C GLY A 413 -28.11 -10.14 -6.03
N ASP A 414 -28.42 -8.86 -6.20
CA ASP A 414 -27.45 -7.85 -6.62
C ASP A 414 -26.50 -7.44 -5.48
N ILE A 415 -25.38 -6.84 -5.87
CA ILE A 415 -24.39 -6.26 -4.96
C ILE A 415 -24.26 -4.76 -5.21
N VAL A 416 -24.31 -3.96 -4.14
CA VAL A 416 -23.82 -2.57 -4.15
C VAL A 416 -22.37 -2.55 -3.69
N LEU A 417 -21.46 -2.19 -4.59
CA LEU A 417 -20.02 -2.22 -4.38
C LEU A 417 -19.46 -0.80 -4.30
N LEU A 418 -18.86 -0.43 -3.17
CA LEU A 418 -17.96 0.71 -3.09
C LEU A 418 -16.55 0.28 -3.51
N SER A 419 -16.12 0.63 -4.72
CA SER A 419 -14.76 0.36 -5.21
C SER A 419 -14.27 1.53 -6.07
N PRO A 420 -13.81 2.63 -5.45
CA PRO A 420 -13.88 3.97 -6.04
C PRO A 420 -12.92 4.24 -7.21
N ALA A 421 -11.87 3.43 -7.41
CA ALA A 421 -10.76 3.66 -8.34
C ALA A 421 -9.97 4.96 -8.09
N CYS A 422 -10.30 5.70 -7.02
CA CYS A 422 -9.76 7.02 -6.69
C CYS A 422 -9.37 7.13 -5.21
N ALA A 423 -8.41 8.02 -4.94
CA ALA A 423 -8.15 8.49 -3.57
C ALA A 423 -9.34 9.28 -3.02
N SER A 424 -9.41 9.41 -1.70
CA SER A 424 -10.61 9.91 -0.99
C SER A 424 -10.51 11.36 -0.50
N PHE A 425 -9.37 12.02 -0.69
CA PHE A 425 -9.04 13.26 0.04
C PHE A 425 -9.80 14.51 -0.41
N ASP A 426 -10.55 14.42 -1.51
CA ASP A 426 -11.43 15.47 -1.98
C ASP A 426 -12.72 15.57 -1.17
N MET A 427 -13.26 14.43 -0.72
CA MET A 427 -14.53 14.36 0.01
C MET A 427 -14.40 13.84 1.46
N PHE A 428 -13.29 13.16 1.80
CA PHE A 428 -13.14 12.42 3.05
C PHE A 428 -11.77 12.64 3.69
N LYS A 429 -11.67 12.38 5.00
CA LYS A 429 -10.39 12.44 5.74
C LYS A 429 -9.39 11.35 5.33
N GLY A 430 -9.85 10.30 4.66
CA GLY A 430 -9.10 9.12 4.26
C GLY A 430 -10.03 7.99 3.86
N TYR A 431 -9.50 6.89 3.34
CA TYR A 431 -10.32 5.76 2.87
C TYR A 431 -11.14 5.12 4.00
N ALA A 432 -10.64 5.13 5.25
CA ALA A 432 -11.36 4.62 6.41
C ALA A 432 -12.61 5.45 6.70
N HIS A 433 -12.49 6.78 6.67
CA HIS A 433 -13.65 7.69 6.79
C HIS A 433 -14.64 7.50 5.63
N ARG A 434 -14.15 7.25 4.41
CA ARG A 434 -15.03 6.92 3.26
C ARG A 434 -15.81 5.62 3.48
N ALA A 435 -15.17 4.59 4.03
CA ALA A 435 -15.81 3.33 4.38
C ALA A 435 -16.86 3.52 5.49
N GLU A 436 -16.52 4.28 6.54
CA GLU A 436 -17.46 4.63 7.63
C GLU A 436 -18.72 5.28 7.06
N VAL A 437 -18.58 6.29 6.20
CA VAL A 437 -19.71 6.98 5.57
C VAL A 437 -20.55 6.03 4.70
N PHE A 438 -19.92 5.09 3.97
CA PHE A 438 -20.65 4.08 3.20
C PHE A 438 -21.46 3.13 4.09
N VAL A 439 -20.88 2.69 5.21
CA VAL A 439 -21.57 1.85 6.21
C VAL A 439 -22.72 2.61 6.87
N GLU A 440 -22.54 3.91 7.17
CA GLU A 440 -23.59 4.77 7.70
C GLU A 440 -24.74 4.96 6.69
N ALA A 441 -24.41 5.23 5.43
CA ALA A 441 -25.39 5.33 4.35
C ALA A 441 -26.19 4.03 4.18
N PHE A 442 -25.53 2.87 4.24
CA PHE A 442 -26.20 1.57 4.23
C PHE A 442 -27.15 1.40 5.43
N LYS A 443 -26.71 1.75 6.64
CA LYS A 443 -27.53 1.65 7.86
C LYS A 443 -28.75 2.59 7.83
N ALA A 444 -28.70 3.66 7.06
CA ALA A 444 -29.76 4.63 6.90
C ALA A 444 -30.81 4.25 5.84
N LEU A 445 -30.54 3.26 4.98
CA LEU A 445 -31.53 2.66 4.09
C LEU A 445 -32.62 1.99 4.90
#